data_AF-X1USP6-F1
#
_entry.id   AF-X1USP6-F1
#
_cell.length_a   1.000
_cell.length_b   1.000
_cell.length_c   1.000
_cell.angle_alpha   90.00
_cell.angle_beta   90.00
_cell.angle_gamma   90.00
#
_symmetry.space_group_name_H-M   'P 1'
#
loop_
_entity.id
_entity.type
_entity.pdbx_description
1 polymer ?
#
loop_
_entity_poly.entity_id
_entity_poly.type
_entity_poly.pdbx_seq_one_letter_code
_entity_poly.pdbx_strand_id
1 'polypeptide(L)' 'KEKLPKEGQRVSIPMGIASVVGGNPLKETVLVELESGARVEVPLSEVTIIDH' A
#
# COMPACT_ATOMS: atom_id res chain seq x y z
N LYS A 1 -6.80 -12.35 -10.91
CA LYS A 1 -5.43 -12.12 -10.41
C LYS A 1 -5.32 -10.66 -10.04
N GLU A 2 -5.72 -10.33 -8.82
CA GLU A 2 -5.58 -8.98 -8.30
C GLU A 2 -4.10 -8.70 -8.14
N LYS A 3 -3.61 -7.70 -8.88
CA LYS A 3 -2.21 -7.29 -8.83
C LYS A 3 -2.05 -6.46 -7.56
N LEU A 4 -1.63 -7.09 -6.47
CA LEU A 4 -1.12 -6.38 -5.30
C LEU A 4 0.02 -5.45 -5.77
N PRO A 5 0.09 -4.20 -5.30
CA PRO A 5 1.22 -3.33 -5.54
C PRO A 5 2.48 -3.98 -4.97
N LYS A 6 3.61 -3.75 -5.64
CA LYS A 6 4.87 -4.39 -5.28
C LYS A 6 5.45 -3.77 -4.02
N GLU A 7 6.20 -4.56 -3.25
CA GLU A 7 7.03 -4.03 -2.17
C GLU A 7 8.02 -2.99 -2.72
N GLY A 8 8.18 -1.89 -1.99
CA GLY A 8 8.95 -0.71 -2.38
C GLY A 8 8.20 0.27 -3.28
N GLN A 9 7.00 -0.05 -3.77
CA GLN A 9 6.23 0.84 -4.63
C GLN A 9 5.58 1.96 -3.81
N ARG A 10 5.65 3.19 -4.32
CA ARG A 10 4.92 4.32 -3.74
C ARG A 10 3.45 4.24 -4.10
N VAL A 11 2.61 4.48 -3.10
CA VAL A 11 1.15 4.49 -3.22
C VAL A 11 0.58 5.70 -2.49
N SER A 12 -0.53 6.22 -3.00
CA SER A 12 -1.33 7.23 -2.34
C SER A 12 -2.48 6.55 -1.62
N ILE A 13 -2.63 6.85 -0.34
CA ILE A 13 -3.71 6.38 0.53
C ILE A 13 -4.42 7.61 1.13
N PRO A 14 -5.62 7.48 1.72
CA PRO A 14 -6.34 8.62 2.29
C PRO A 14 -5.56 9.38 3.37
N MET A 15 -4.61 8.69 4.04
CA MET A 15 -3.75 9.25 5.07
C MET A 15 -2.52 9.99 4.50
N GLY A 16 -2.23 9.89 3.20
CA GLY A 16 -1.08 10.51 2.54
C GLY A 16 -0.34 9.57 1.59
N ILE A 17 0.91 9.90 1.28
CA ILE A 17 1.80 9.05 0.49
C ILE A 17 2.49 8.05 1.40
N ALA A 18 2.52 6.80 0.96
CA ALA A 18 3.14 5.70 1.67
C ALA A 18 3.89 4.77 0.71
N SER A 19 4.83 3.99 1.24
CA SER A 19 5.56 2.97 0.49
C SER A 19 5.06 1.60 0.89
N VAL A 20 4.74 0.75 -0.09
CA VAL A 20 4.30 -0.62 0.18
C VAL A 20 5.46 -1.42 0.74
N VAL A 21 5.26 -2.01 1.92
CA VAL A 21 6.24 -2.88 2.58
C VAL A 21 5.76 -4.33 2.68
N GLY A 22 4.53 -4.61 2.23
CA GLY A 22 3.98 -5.95 2.16
C GLY A 22 2.55 -5.97 1.61
N GLY A 23 2.07 -7.14 1.20
CA GLY A 23 0.72 -7.32 0.67
C GLY A 23 0.08 -8.60 1.18
N ASN A 24 -1.20 -8.57 1.49
CA ASN A 24 -1.98 -9.71 1.94
C ASN A 24 -3.06 -10.09 0.91
N PRO A 25 -2.78 -11.05 0.00
CA PRO A 25 -3.74 -11.47 -1.03
C PRO A 25 -4.98 -12.17 -0.47
N LEU A 26 -4.94 -12.69 0.76
CA LEU A 26 -6.10 -13.36 1.37
C LEU A 26 -7.11 -12.35 1.93
N LYS A 27 -6.64 -11.17 2.32
CA LYS A 27 -7.46 -10.09 2.89
C LYS A 27 -7.67 -8.91 1.95
N GLU A 28 -7.04 -8.93 0.77
CA GLU A 28 -7.01 -7.81 -0.18
C GLU A 28 -6.51 -6.51 0.48
N THR A 29 -5.58 -6.63 1.42
CA THR A 29 -4.96 -5.50 2.12
C THR A 29 -3.48 -5.40 1.77
N VAL A 30 -2.91 -4.21 1.95
CA VAL A 30 -1.48 -3.94 1.79
C VAL A 30 -0.95 -3.24 3.02
N LEU A 31 0.25 -3.64 3.43
CA LEU A 31 0.99 -3.00 4.50
C LEU A 31 1.83 -1.90 3.87
N VAL A 32 1.62 -0.67 4.31
CA VAL A 32 2.36 0.49 3.82
C VAL A 32 3.06 1.20 4.98
N GLU A 33 4.20 1.79 4.68
CA GLU A 33 5.00 2.59 5.60
C GLU A 33 4.89 4.06 5.19
N LEU A 34 4.39 4.89 6.10
CA LEU A 34 4.28 6.34 5.92
C LEU A 34 5.65 7.00 6.08
N GLU A 35 5.79 8.23 5.60
CA GLU A 35 7.03 9.01 5.77
C GLU A 35 7.40 9.25 7.25
N SER A 36 6.42 9.15 8.16
CA SER A 36 6.65 9.19 9.61
C SER A 36 7.31 7.92 10.18
N GLY A 37 7.45 6.86 9.39
CA GLY A 37 7.89 5.52 9.81
C GLY A 37 6.77 4.66 10.41
N ALA A 38 5.53 5.17 10.47
CA ALA A 38 4.38 4.40 10.91
C ALA A 38 3.97 3.38 9.84
N ARG A 39 3.67 2.15 10.27
CA ARG A 39 3.21 1.06 9.40
C ARG A 39 1.71 0.85 9.59
N VAL A 40 0.96 0.95 8.51
CA VAL A 40 -0.49 0.82 8.50
C VAL A 40 -0.91 -0.19 7.44
N GLU A 41 -1.87 -1.05 7.80
CA GLU A 41 -2.51 -1.96 6.85
C GLU A 41 -3.75 -1.26 6.28
N VAL A 42 -3.78 -1.11 4.96
CA VAL A 42 -4.86 -0.43 4.24
C VAL A 42 -5.44 -1.36 3.17
N PRO A 43 -6.74 -1.30 2.91
CA PRO A 43 -7.36 -2.12 1.87
C PRO A 43 -6.92 -1.67 0.47
N LEU A 44 -6.80 -2.61 -0.46
CA LEU A 44 -6.47 -2.33 -1.87
C LEU A 44 -7.44 -1.34 -2.51
N SER A 45 -8.70 -1.31 -2.06
CA SER A 45 -9.71 -0.39 -2.56
C SER A 45 -9.38 1.08 -2.27
N GLU A 46 -8.53 1.37 -1.28
CA GLU A 46 -8.13 2.73 -0.88
C GLU A 46 -6.71 3.09 -1.36
N VAL A 47 -6.05 2.15 -2.04
CA VAL A 47 -4.64 2.28 -2.44
C VAL A 47 -4.56 2.65 -3.91
N THR A 48 -3.98 3.81 -4.19
CA THR A 48 -3.75 4.26 -5.56
C THR A 48 -2.26 4.20 -5.89
N ILE A 49 -1.89 3.46 -6.92
CA ILE A 49 -0.51 3.38 -7.40
C ILE A 49 -0.13 4.70 -8.09
N ILE A 50 0.96 5.33 -7.65
CA ILE A 50 1.47 6.60 -8.21
C ILE A 50 2.66 6.41 -9.16
N ASP A 51 3.34 5.25 -9.11
CA ASP A 51 4.50 4.92 -9.95
C ASP A 51 4.14 3.79 -10.93
N HIS A 52 4.16 4.07 -12.25
CA HIS A 52 3.84 3.16 -13.36
C HIS A 52 5.08 2.70 -14.11
#